data_AF-A0A353NEI9-F1
#
_entry.id   AF-A0A353NEI9-F1
#
_cell.length_a   1.000
_cell.length_b   1.000
_cell.length_c   1.000
_cell.angle_alpha   90.00
_cell.angle_beta   90.00
_cell.angle_gamma   90.00
#
_symmetry.space_group_name_H-M   'P 1'
#
loop_
_entity.id
_entity.type
_entity.pdbx_description
1 polymer ?
#
loop_
_entity_poly.entity_id
_entity_poly.type
_entity_poly.pdbx_seq_one_letter_code
_entity_poly.pdbx_strand_id
1 'polypeptide(L)'
;MMKKLATIGLALVVLIFGEMQVASSTSLYVDSAPNMYGSPDYVPWWENVKSSVAAGTFVNMVNSSNADNRGTTNFAIKDLVVYSFGDLGRRMHFIYWLPDTTISDLTNQGLQVALDYQWDDLTYDFYEEYYDERWLTPTSWEEYNGGVIGTAGFAWAYGTDTEEALAADMAELASHQGDLVFHINQGGEESTITAYHHNPVPEPTTILLLGSGIASLLGLRLRRRQ
;
A
#
# COMPACT_ATOMS: atom_id res chain seq x y z
N MET A 1 27.48 7.34 52.58
CA MET A 1 28.18 7.04 51.31
C MET A 1 27.29 6.37 50.25
N MET A 2 26.12 5.79 50.60
CA MET A 2 25.25 5.05 49.65
C MET A 2 24.34 5.91 48.74
N LYS A 3 24.15 7.21 49.02
CA LYS A 3 23.25 8.07 48.21
C LYS A 3 23.83 8.46 46.84
N LYS A 4 25.14 8.38 46.63
CA LYS A 4 25.79 8.74 45.35
C LYS A 4 25.76 7.61 44.31
N LEU A 5 25.54 6.36 44.72
CA LEU A 5 25.45 5.21 43.82
C LEU A 5 24.07 5.07 43.17
N ALA A 6 23.00 5.52 43.83
CA ALA A 6 21.63 5.46 43.30
C ALA A 6 21.41 6.41 42.12
N THR A 7 22.07 7.58 42.11
CA THR A 7 21.91 8.59 41.05
C THR A 7 22.61 8.20 39.74
N ILE A 8 23.69 7.42 39.81
CA ILE A 8 24.44 6.95 38.64
C ILE A 8 23.68 5.83 37.90
N GLY A 9 22.99 4.96 38.64
CA GLY A 9 22.17 3.90 38.05
C GLY A 9 20.96 4.43 37.27
N LEU A 10 20.33 5.53 37.73
CA LEU A 10 19.16 6.12 37.08
C LEU A 10 19.53 6.86 35.77
N ALA A 11 20.70 7.51 35.72
CA ALA A 11 21.19 8.17 34.51
C ALA A 11 21.55 7.18 33.39
N LEU A 12 22.00 5.96 33.74
CA LEU A 12 22.33 4.92 32.77
C LEU A 12 21.08 4.29 32.12
N VAL A 13 19.97 4.17 32.88
CA VAL A 13 18.70 3.66 32.34
C VAL A 13 18.09 4.65 31.35
N VAL A 14 18.15 5.96 31.62
CA VAL A 14 17.66 7.00 30.69
C VAL A 14 18.45 7.06 29.39
N LEU A 15 19.75 6.72 29.40
CA LEU A 15 20.59 6.66 28.19
C LEU A 15 20.36 5.39 27.34
N ILE A 16 19.85 4.30 27.92
CA ILE A 16 19.54 3.06 27.18
C ILE A 16 18.15 3.12 26.52
N PHE A 17 17.25 3.99 27.01
CA PHE A 17 16.03 4.39 26.29
C PHE A 17 16.27 5.51 25.27
N GLY A 18 17.53 5.80 24.93
CA GLY A 18 17.89 6.67 23.83
C GLY A 18 17.29 6.14 22.53
N GLU A 19 16.22 6.79 22.10
CA GLU A 19 15.65 6.79 20.76
C GLU A 19 15.76 5.43 20.05
N MET A 20 14.86 4.50 20.39
CA MET A 20 14.42 3.56 19.36
C MET A 20 13.73 4.41 18.30
N GLN A 21 14.49 4.86 17.30
CA GLN A 21 13.94 5.26 16.01
C GLN A 21 13.17 4.03 15.52
N VAL A 22 11.86 4.07 15.74
CA VAL A 22 10.96 3.18 15.03
C VAL A 22 11.15 3.57 13.57
N ALA A 23 11.79 2.71 12.80
CA ALA A 23 11.83 2.87 11.36
C ALA A 23 10.37 3.01 10.92
N SER A 24 10.01 4.18 10.40
CA SER A 24 8.68 4.42 9.86
C SER A 24 8.52 3.48 8.68
N SER A 25 7.67 2.46 8.84
CA SER A 25 7.45 1.46 7.79
C SER A 25 6.43 2.00 6.80
N THR A 26 6.80 2.01 5.52
CA THR A 26 5.87 2.34 4.43
C THR A 26 4.71 1.35 4.43
N SER A 27 3.49 1.89 4.47
CA SER A 27 2.25 1.12 4.37
C SER A 27 1.70 1.24 2.95
N LEU A 28 1.39 0.11 2.32
CA LEU A 28 0.89 0.05 0.95
C LEU A 28 -0.53 -0.52 0.92
N TYR A 29 -1.36 0.08 0.07
CA TYR A 29 -2.76 -0.28 -0.11
C TYR A 29 -3.14 -0.18 -1.58
N VAL A 30 -4.28 -0.79 -1.93
CA VAL A 30 -4.85 -0.70 -3.27
C VAL A 30 -6.38 -0.58 -3.20
N ASP A 31 -6.96 0.23 -4.08
CA ASP A 31 -8.41 0.36 -4.20
C ASP A 31 -8.84 0.78 -5.62
N SER A 32 -10.13 0.59 -5.91
CA SER A 32 -10.75 1.08 -7.14
C SER A 32 -11.35 2.45 -6.91
N ALA A 33 -10.82 3.46 -7.59
CA ALA A 33 -11.29 4.84 -7.49
C ALA A 33 -12.27 5.18 -8.61
N PRO A 34 -13.24 6.09 -8.37
CA PRO A 34 -13.89 6.83 -9.43
C PRO A 34 -12.85 7.52 -10.32
N ASN A 35 -13.16 7.73 -11.60
CA ASN A 35 -12.20 8.39 -12.50
C ASN A 35 -11.89 9.83 -12.06
N MET A 36 -10.63 10.11 -11.73
CA MET A 36 -10.14 11.44 -11.33
C MET A 36 -10.49 12.54 -12.35
N TYR A 37 -10.53 12.19 -13.63
CA TYR A 37 -10.85 13.13 -14.70
C TYR A 37 -12.35 13.11 -15.01
N GLY A 38 -13.12 13.84 -14.20
CA GLY A 38 -14.53 14.15 -14.49
C GLY A 38 -15.56 13.49 -13.59
N SER A 39 -15.17 12.53 -12.72
CA SER A 39 -16.10 12.02 -11.71
C SER A 39 -16.19 12.98 -10.51
N PRO A 40 -17.40 13.42 -10.10
CA PRO A 40 -17.57 14.21 -8.89
C PRO A 40 -17.27 13.41 -7.61
N ASP A 41 -17.23 12.08 -7.70
CA ASP A 41 -17.04 11.19 -6.56
C ASP A 41 -15.57 10.96 -6.21
N TYR A 42 -14.64 11.37 -7.08
CA TYR A 42 -13.20 11.19 -6.84
C TYR A 42 -12.72 11.95 -5.58
N VAL A 43 -13.10 13.21 -5.42
CA VAL A 43 -12.65 14.03 -4.27
C VAL A 43 -13.18 13.45 -2.95
N PRO A 44 -14.50 13.15 -2.80
CA PRO A 44 -14.99 12.45 -1.61
C PRO A 44 -14.29 11.11 -1.35
N TRP A 45 -14.01 10.33 -2.39
CA TRP A 45 -13.26 9.08 -2.28
C TRP A 45 -11.84 9.32 -1.73
N TRP A 46 -11.10 10.27 -2.29
CA TRP A 46 -9.72 10.55 -1.87
C TRP A 46 -9.64 11.05 -0.43
N GLU A 47 -10.55 11.92 0.00
CA GLU A 47 -10.62 12.36 1.40
C GLU A 47 -10.91 11.20 2.37
N ASN A 48 -11.79 10.26 1.98
CA ASN A 48 -12.04 9.06 2.77
C ASN A 48 -10.81 8.13 2.83
N VAL A 49 -10.10 7.95 1.71
CA VAL A 49 -8.84 7.18 1.66
C VAL A 49 -7.83 7.77 2.63
N LYS A 50 -7.55 9.07 2.54
CA LYS A 50 -6.57 9.75 3.40
C LYS A 50 -6.87 9.56 4.88
N SER A 51 -8.11 9.84 5.27
CA SER A 51 -8.53 9.74 6.67
C SER A 51 -8.45 8.31 7.21
N SER A 52 -8.87 7.31 6.44
CA SER A 52 -8.86 5.91 6.87
C SER A 52 -7.46 5.29 6.85
N VAL A 53 -6.60 5.66 5.90
CA VAL A 53 -5.19 5.24 5.89
C VAL A 53 -4.44 5.82 7.09
N ALA A 54 -4.55 7.13 7.33
CA ALA A 54 -3.87 7.76 8.47
C ALA A 54 -4.40 7.27 9.82
N ALA A 55 -5.66 6.80 9.88
CA ALA A 55 -6.25 6.18 11.06
C ALA A 55 -5.91 4.68 11.21
N GLY A 56 -5.27 4.06 10.21
CA GLY A 56 -5.00 2.62 10.19
C GLY A 56 -6.25 1.75 10.05
N THR A 57 -7.33 2.29 9.48
CA THR A 57 -8.63 1.61 9.28
C THR A 57 -8.96 1.38 7.80
N PHE A 58 -8.02 1.64 6.89
CA PHE A 58 -8.21 1.41 5.47
C PHE A 58 -8.44 -0.08 5.18
N VAL A 59 -9.32 -0.38 4.22
CA VAL A 59 -9.62 -1.74 3.75
C VAL A 59 -9.35 -1.78 2.25
N ASN A 60 -8.44 -2.64 1.82
CA ASN A 60 -8.10 -2.80 0.41
C ASN A 60 -9.34 -3.16 -0.42
N MET A 61 -9.42 -2.58 -1.62
CA MET A 61 -10.46 -2.87 -2.61
C MET A 61 -11.90 -2.71 -2.08
N VAL A 62 -12.11 -1.89 -1.02
CA VAL A 62 -13.44 -1.64 -0.44
C VAL A 62 -14.42 -1.11 -1.49
N ASN A 63 -13.90 -0.36 -2.47
CA ASN A 63 -14.69 0.19 -3.54
C ASN A 63 -14.76 -0.72 -4.77
N SER A 64 -14.22 -1.95 -4.78
CA SER A 64 -14.30 -2.85 -5.94
C SER A 64 -15.76 -3.04 -6.42
N SER A 65 -15.89 -3.10 -7.74
CA SER A 65 -17.11 -3.49 -8.46
C SER A 65 -17.51 -4.95 -8.19
N ASN A 66 -16.57 -5.79 -7.76
CA ASN A 66 -16.84 -7.13 -7.24
C ASN A 66 -16.77 -7.13 -5.72
N ALA A 67 -17.89 -7.46 -5.05
CA ALA A 67 -17.96 -7.48 -3.60
C ALA A 67 -17.01 -8.52 -2.96
N ASP A 68 -16.69 -9.60 -3.67
CA ASP A 68 -15.80 -10.67 -3.17
C ASP A 68 -14.34 -10.22 -3.08
N ASN A 69 -13.97 -9.12 -3.74
CA ASN A 69 -12.61 -8.57 -3.71
C ASN A 69 -12.37 -7.64 -2.51
N ARG A 70 -13.41 -7.22 -1.80
CA ARG A 70 -13.28 -6.26 -0.68
C ARG A 70 -12.51 -6.89 0.48
N GLY A 71 -11.51 -6.18 0.97
CA GLY A 71 -10.58 -6.67 2.01
C GLY A 71 -9.50 -7.60 1.47
N THR A 72 -9.28 -7.62 0.16
CA THR A 72 -8.19 -8.32 -0.51
C THR A 72 -7.46 -7.34 -1.43
N THR A 73 -6.37 -7.77 -2.06
CA THR A 73 -5.74 -7.02 -3.15
C THR A 73 -6.20 -7.48 -4.54
N ASN A 74 -7.30 -8.23 -4.62
CA ASN A 74 -7.83 -8.72 -5.90
C ASN A 74 -8.67 -7.66 -6.59
N PHE A 75 -8.71 -7.66 -7.92
CA PHE A 75 -9.54 -6.72 -8.68
C PHE A 75 -10.28 -7.38 -9.83
N ALA A 76 -11.44 -6.80 -10.16
CA ALA A 76 -12.17 -7.12 -11.39
C ALA A 76 -11.74 -6.14 -12.48
N ILE A 77 -11.80 -6.52 -13.75
CA ILE A 77 -11.41 -5.65 -14.88
C ILE A 77 -12.12 -4.29 -14.84
N LYS A 78 -13.39 -4.27 -14.44
CA LYS A 78 -14.18 -3.04 -14.27
C LYS A 78 -13.62 -2.07 -13.24
N ASP A 79 -12.75 -2.53 -12.35
CA ASP A 79 -12.06 -1.68 -11.36
C ASP A 79 -10.92 -0.87 -11.98
N LEU A 80 -10.54 -1.19 -13.23
CA LEU A 80 -9.34 -0.73 -13.91
C LEU A 80 -9.62 -0.09 -15.28
N VAL A 81 -10.88 0.08 -15.69
CA VAL A 81 -11.24 0.56 -17.03
C VAL A 81 -11.91 1.94 -16.96
N VAL A 82 -11.39 2.91 -17.72
CA VAL A 82 -12.00 4.24 -17.93
C VAL A 82 -12.49 4.39 -19.37
N TYR A 83 -13.59 5.14 -19.55
CA TYR A 83 -14.25 5.35 -20.85
C TYR A 83 -14.87 6.76 -20.94
N SER A 84 -15.34 7.15 -22.13
CA SER A 84 -15.76 8.52 -22.49
C SER A 84 -17.21 8.88 -22.12
N PHE A 85 -18.02 7.92 -21.69
CA PHE A 85 -19.45 8.07 -21.44
C PHE A 85 -19.85 7.67 -20.01
N GLY A 86 -21.12 7.89 -19.63
CA GLY A 86 -21.64 7.47 -18.33
C GLY A 86 -20.90 8.09 -17.14
N ASP A 87 -20.48 7.24 -16.19
CA ASP A 87 -19.71 7.61 -14.99
C ASP A 87 -18.19 7.65 -15.20
N LEU A 88 -17.74 7.52 -16.46
CA LEU A 88 -16.34 7.57 -16.91
C LEU A 88 -15.46 6.41 -16.42
N GLY A 89 -16.06 5.36 -15.87
CA GLY A 89 -15.38 4.18 -15.38
C GLY A 89 -14.53 4.42 -14.14
N ARG A 90 -13.51 3.58 -13.96
CA ARG A 90 -12.74 3.47 -12.72
C ARG A 90 -11.25 3.30 -12.98
N ARG A 91 -10.46 3.72 -12.01
CA ARG A 91 -9.00 3.63 -12.03
C ARG A 91 -8.54 2.87 -10.81
N MET A 92 -7.59 1.97 -10.98
CA MET A 92 -6.95 1.33 -9.85
C MET A 92 -5.92 2.28 -9.25
N HIS A 93 -5.98 2.49 -7.95
CA HIS A 93 -5.06 3.36 -7.23
C HIS A 93 -4.26 2.54 -6.24
N PHE A 94 -2.94 2.56 -6.40
CA PHE A 94 -1.99 2.17 -5.38
C PHE A 94 -1.78 3.35 -4.45
N ILE A 95 -1.89 3.12 -3.16
CA ILE A 95 -1.84 4.15 -2.13
C ILE A 95 -0.70 3.81 -1.20
N TYR A 96 0.14 4.80 -0.90
CA TYR A 96 1.24 4.64 0.04
C TYR A 96 1.15 5.66 1.17
N TRP A 97 1.50 5.22 2.36
CA TRP A 97 1.51 6.04 3.57
C TRP A 97 2.82 5.86 4.32
N LEU A 98 3.47 7.00 4.58
CA LEU A 98 4.70 7.08 5.32
C LEU A 98 4.43 7.98 6.54
N PRO A 99 4.21 7.42 7.73
CA PRO A 99 4.00 8.23 8.94
C PRO A 99 5.30 8.92 9.37
N ASP A 100 5.20 9.98 10.18
CA ASP A 100 6.32 10.64 10.84
C ASP A 100 7.42 11.12 9.87
N THR A 101 7.04 11.54 8.67
CA THR A 101 7.94 12.09 7.65
C THR A 101 7.29 13.25 6.91
N THR A 102 8.12 14.01 6.18
CA THR A 102 7.71 15.14 5.35
C THR A 102 8.06 14.89 3.89
N ILE A 103 7.43 15.62 2.96
CA ILE A 103 7.82 15.53 1.55
C ILE A 103 9.28 15.95 1.36
N SER A 104 9.74 16.92 2.16
CA SER A 104 11.14 17.36 2.14
C SER A 104 12.10 16.22 2.52
N ASP A 105 11.78 15.45 3.58
CA ASP A 105 12.61 14.33 4.01
C ASP A 105 12.68 13.25 2.93
N LEU A 106 11.53 12.89 2.36
CA LEU A 106 11.42 11.87 1.31
C LEU A 106 12.10 12.29 0.00
N THR A 107 12.01 13.57 -0.35
CA THR A 107 12.74 14.14 -1.50
C THR A 107 14.25 14.03 -1.28
N ASN A 108 14.75 14.35 -0.08
CA ASN A 108 16.17 14.22 0.25
C ASN A 108 16.65 12.76 0.28
N GLN A 109 15.75 11.83 0.59
CA GLN A 109 16.01 10.39 0.56
C GLN A 109 15.86 9.76 -0.83
N GLY A 110 15.41 10.54 -1.83
CA GLY A 110 15.21 10.06 -3.19
C GLY A 110 14.07 9.07 -3.30
N LEU A 111 12.89 9.37 -2.72
CA LEU A 111 11.70 8.52 -2.89
C LEU A 111 11.36 8.35 -4.37
N GLN A 112 11.19 7.10 -4.79
CA GLN A 112 10.83 6.73 -6.15
C GLN A 112 9.72 5.67 -6.15
N VAL A 113 8.98 5.60 -7.25
CA VAL A 113 7.93 4.59 -7.48
C VAL A 113 8.11 3.92 -8.84
N ALA A 114 7.70 2.66 -8.93
CA ALA A 114 7.64 1.89 -10.17
C ALA A 114 6.32 1.11 -10.23
N LEU A 115 5.90 0.73 -11.44
CA LEU A 115 4.71 -0.07 -11.68
C LEU A 115 5.00 -1.13 -12.74
N ASP A 116 4.85 -2.39 -12.36
CA ASP A 116 4.99 -3.53 -13.26
C ASP A 116 3.61 -4.10 -13.60
N TYR A 117 3.44 -4.52 -14.85
CA TYR A 117 2.31 -5.31 -15.32
C TYR A 117 2.80 -6.73 -15.61
N GLN A 118 2.21 -7.71 -14.94
CA GLN A 118 2.60 -9.12 -15.04
C GLN A 118 1.50 -9.93 -15.70
N TRP A 119 1.78 -10.45 -16.91
CA TRP A 119 0.84 -11.27 -17.66
C TRP A 119 1.54 -12.54 -18.14
N ASP A 120 1.00 -13.69 -17.72
CA ASP A 120 1.67 -14.99 -17.81
C ASP A 120 3.11 -14.95 -17.25
N ASP A 121 4.11 -15.34 -18.05
CA ASP A 121 5.53 -15.32 -17.66
C ASP A 121 6.24 -14.02 -18.07
N LEU A 122 5.49 -12.99 -18.50
CA LEU A 122 6.03 -11.71 -18.96
C LEU A 122 5.79 -10.62 -17.91
N THR A 123 6.83 -9.83 -17.66
CA THR A 123 6.76 -8.62 -16.84
C THR A 123 7.06 -7.43 -17.73
N TYR A 124 6.16 -6.46 -17.74
CA TYR A 124 6.28 -5.19 -18.43
C TYR A 124 6.46 -4.09 -17.41
N ASP A 125 7.55 -3.34 -17.49
CA ASP A 125 7.74 -2.14 -16.70
C ASP A 125 6.94 -1.00 -17.35
N PHE A 126 5.85 -0.60 -16.70
CA PHE A 126 4.94 0.40 -17.25
C PHE A 126 5.62 1.77 -17.34
N TYR A 127 6.50 2.12 -16.41
CA TYR A 127 7.13 3.44 -16.47
C TYR A 127 8.29 3.48 -17.44
N GLU A 128 9.05 2.38 -17.60
CA GLU A 128 10.07 2.30 -18.64
C GLU A 128 9.45 2.45 -20.04
N GLU A 129 8.33 1.78 -20.32
CA GLU A 129 7.68 1.84 -21.64
C GLU A 129 7.15 3.25 -21.97
N TYR A 130 6.59 3.97 -20.99
CA TYR A 130 5.91 5.26 -21.24
C TYR A 130 6.77 6.49 -20.92
N TYR A 131 7.82 6.35 -20.12
CA TYR A 131 8.65 7.45 -19.63
C TYR A 131 10.15 7.20 -19.78
N ASP A 132 10.57 6.09 -20.40
CA ASP A 132 11.97 5.69 -20.59
C ASP A 132 12.75 5.49 -19.27
N GLU A 133 12.06 5.38 -18.13
CA GLU A 133 12.63 5.22 -16.79
C GLU A 133 11.74 4.36 -15.88
N ARG A 134 12.31 3.34 -15.22
CA ARG A 134 11.60 2.51 -14.21
C ARG A 134 11.16 3.31 -12.99
N TRP A 135 12.08 4.11 -12.45
CA TRP A 135 11.95 4.71 -11.12
C TRP A 135 11.65 6.20 -11.22
N LEU A 136 10.39 6.57 -11.03
CA LEU A 136 9.95 7.95 -11.14
C LEU A 136 9.81 8.61 -9.77
N THR A 137 10.10 9.91 -9.70
CA THR A 137 9.72 10.72 -8.53
C THR A 137 8.20 10.85 -8.49
N PRO A 138 7.53 10.55 -7.37
CA PRO A 138 6.09 10.68 -7.28
C PRO A 138 5.60 12.12 -7.52
N THR A 139 4.51 12.25 -8.27
CA THR A 139 3.89 13.54 -8.58
C THR A 139 2.58 13.77 -7.81
N SER A 140 2.01 12.72 -7.22
CA SER A 140 0.73 12.76 -6.51
C SER A 140 0.92 12.27 -5.07
N TRP A 141 1.28 13.22 -4.20
CA TRP A 141 1.50 13.05 -2.77
C TRP A 141 1.32 14.37 -2.04
N GLU A 142 0.92 14.28 -0.77
CA GLU A 142 0.72 15.42 0.11
C GLU A 142 1.08 15.07 1.56
N GLU A 143 1.47 16.09 2.32
CA GLU A 143 1.58 15.97 3.78
C GLU A 143 0.18 15.92 4.38
N TYR A 144 -0.09 14.91 5.19
CA TYR A 144 -1.39 14.67 5.79
C TYR A 144 -1.20 14.09 7.18
N ASN A 145 -1.88 14.66 8.19
CA ASN A 145 -1.94 14.12 9.57
C ASN A 145 -0.60 13.61 10.16
N GLY A 146 0.51 14.35 9.96
CA GLY A 146 1.82 13.99 10.50
C GLY A 146 2.61 12.96 9.69
N GLY A 147 2.19 12.66 8.47
CA GLY A 147 2.95 11.84 7.52
C GLY A 147 2.77 12.31 6.08
N VAL A 148 3.20 11.48 5.13
CA VAL A 148 3.02 11.69 3.70
C VAL A 148 2.15 10.58 3.15
N ILE A 149 1.07 10.97 2.45
CA ILE A 149 0.24 10.05 1.69
C ILE A 149 0.39 10.36 0.20
N GLY A 150 0.41 9.34 -0.63
CA GLY A 150 0.34 9.52 -2.08
C GLY A 150 -0.30 8.36 -2.79
N THR A 151 -0.45 8.52 -4.10
CA THR A 151 -1.10 7.51 -4.92
C THR A 151 -0.55 7.47 -6.35
N ALA A 152 -0.48 6.27 -6.92
CA ALA A 152 -0.23 6.02 -8.33
C ALA A 152 -1.45 5.32 -8.95
N GLY A 153 -1.97 5.88 -10.03
CA GLY A 153 -3.22 5.41 -10.65
C GLY A 153 -3.00 4.75 -12.00
N PHE A 154 -3.44 3.52 -12.17
CA PHE A 154 -3.39 2.77 -13.43
C PHE A 154 -4.80 2.51 -13.96
N ALA A 155 -5.01 2.66 -15.27
CA ALA A 155 -6.27 2.34 -15.94
C ALA A 155 -6.04 2.06 -17.43
N TRP A 156 -6.84 1.16 -17.99
CA TRP A 156 -7.03 1.04 -19.43
C TRP A 156 -8.04 2.08 -19.91
N ALA A 157 -7.65 2.89 -20.89
CA ALA A 157 -8.52 3.88 -21.49
C ALA A 157 -9.14 3.33 -22.79
N TYR A 158 -10.47 3.29 -22.85
CA TYR A 158 -11.20 2.86 -24.04
C TYR A 158 -11.84 4.06 -24.72
N GLY A 159 -11.60 4.16 -26.03
CA GLY A 159 -12.21 5.15 -26.92
C GLY A 159 -13.54 4.69 -27.50
N THR A 160 -14.24 3.74 -26.84
CA THR A 160 -15.57 3.30 -27.25
C THR A 160 -16.63 4.23 -26.65
N ASP A 161 -17.66 4.51 -27.45
CA ASP A 161 -18.71 5.48 -27.08
C ASP A 161 -20.06 4.81 -26.75
N THR A 162 -20.11 3.47 -26.67
CA THR A 162 -21.32 2.72 -26.31
C THR A 162 -21.05 1.61 -25.29
N GLU A 163 -22.07 1.33 -24.47
CA GLU A 163 -22.01 0.26 -23.46
C GLU A 163 -21.79 -1.12 -24.10
N GLU A 164 -22.41 -1.38 -25.26
CA GLU A 164 -22.28 -2.67 -25.95
C GLU A 164 -20.85 -2.91 -26.46
N ALA A 165 -20.19 -1.86 -26.98
CA ALA A 165 -18.82 -1.97 -27.47
C ALA A 165 -17.85 -2.19 -26.30
N LEU A 166 -18.02 -1.42 -25.21
CA LEU A 166 -17.24 -1.61 -23.99
C LEU A 166 -17.40 -3.02 -23.41
N ALA A 167 -18.61 -3.60 -23.45
CA ALA A 167 -18.83 -4.95 -22.97
C ALA A 167 -18.08 -6.02 -23.79
N ALA A 168 -18.00 -5.85 -25.11
CA ALA A 168 -17.23 -6.73 -25.98
C ALA A 168 -15.73 -6.61 -25.70
N ASP A 169 -15.23 -5.38 -25.61
CA ASP A 169 -13.82 -5.09 -25.33
C ASP A 169 -13.39 -5.63 -23.95
N MET A 170 -14.24 -5.50 -22.93
CA MET A 170 -13.96 -6.04 -21.60
C MET A 170 -13.90 -7.57 -21.60
N ALA A 171 -14.71 -8.24 -22.42
CA ALA A 171 -14.68 -9.70 -22.53
C ALA A 171 -13.38 -10.18 -23.19
N GLU A 172 -12.86 -9.43 -24.15
CA GLU A 172 -11.55 -9.70 -24.77
C GLU A 172 -10.40 -9.37 -23.82
N LEU A 173 -10.48 -8.25 -23.09
CA LEU A 173 -9.46 -7.87 -22.11
C LEU A 173 -9.34 -8.92 -20.99
N ALA A 174 -10.44 -9.59 -20.65
CA ALA A 174 -10.46 -10.60 -19.60
C ALA A 174 -9.52 -11.78 -19.81
N SER A 175 -9.14 -12.08 -21.06
CA SER A 175 -8.15 -13.12 -21.35
C SER A 175 -6.71 -12.61 -21.37
N HIS A 176 -6.51 -11.29 -21.34
CA HIS A 176 -5.21 -10.64 -21.47
C HIS A 176 -4.81 -9.84 -20.24
N GLN A 177 -5.63 -9.88 -19.19
CA GLN A 177 -5.45 -9.06 -18.00
C GLN A 177 -4.47 -9.74 -17.02
N GLY A 178 -3.44 -8.99 -16.67
CA GLY A 178 -2.39 -9.39 -15.75
C GLY A 178 -2.56 -8.79 -14.35
N ASP A 179 -1.65 -9.20 -13.48
CA ASP A 179 -1.45 -8.61 -12.16
C ASP A 179 -0.68 -7.30 -12.28
N LEU A 180 -0.83 -6.42 -11.29
CA LEU A 180 -0.13 -5.15 -11.22
C LEU A 180 0.70 -5.12 -9.95
N VAL A 181 2.00 -4.85 -10.08
CA VAL A 181 2.91 -4.75 -8.93
C VAL A 181 3.36 -3.32 -8.80
N PHE A 182 3.00 -2.68 -7.69
CA PHE A 182 3.47 -1.35 -7.36
C PHE A 182 4.67 -1.46 -6.43
N HIS A 183 5.71 -0.67 -6.74
CA HIS A 183 6.93 -0.59 -5.97
C HIS A 183 7.11 0.83 -5.46
N ILE A 184 7.57 0.95 -4.22
CA ILE A 184 8.06 2.19 -3.65
C ILE A 184 9.46 1.96 -3.11
N ASN A 185 10.40 2.82 -3.50
CA ASN A 185 11.78 2.77 -3.04
C ASN A 185 12.10 4.05 -2.27
N GLN A 186 12.55 3.90 -1.03
CA GLN A 186 12.96 4.99 -0.16
C GLN A 186 14.39 4.75 0.30
N GLY A 187 15.35 5.51 -0.23
CA GLY A 187 16.75 5.40 0.18
C GLY A 187 17.36 4.01 -0.01
N GLY A 188 16.86 3.23 -0.97
CA GLY A 188 17.30 1.86 -1.25
C GLY A 188 16.49 0.77 -0.56
N GLU A 189 15.53 1.11 0.30
CA GLU A 189 14.56 0.16 0.85
C GLU A 189 13.33 0.11 -0.04
N GLU A 190 13.03 -1.08 -0.57
CA GLU A 190 11.90 -1.31 -1.46
C GLU A 190 10.75 -1.99 -0.72
N SER A 191 9.54 -1.46 -0.87
CA SER A 191 8.29 -2.10 -0.46
C SER A 191 7.40 -2.29 -1.69
N THR A 192 6.62 -3.37 -1.69
CA THR A 192 5.75 -3.71 -2.83
C THR A 192 4.36 -4.14 -2.42
N ILE A 193 3.39 -3.92 -3.30
CA ILE A 193 2.04 -4.48 -3.22
C ILE A 193 1.61 -4.96 -4.60
N THR A 194 0.97 -6.12 -4.64
CA THR A 194 0.44 -6.69 -5.88
C THR A 194 -1.09 -6.66 -5.86
N ALA A 195 -1.66 -6.09 -6.91
CA ALA A 195 -3.08 -6.22 -7.21
C ALA A 195 -3.27 -7.42 -8.16
N TYR A 196 -4.05 -8.41 -7.74
CA TYR A 196 -4.20 -9.67 -8.47
C TYR A 196 -5.49 -9.70 -9.29
N HIS A 197 -5.41 -10.14 -10.55
CA HIS A 197 -6.60 -10.34 -11.37
C HIS A 197 -7.11 -11.79 -11.31
N HIS A 198 -6.21 -12.76 -11.42
CA HIS A 198 -6.60 -14.15 -11.75
C HIS A 198 -6.53 -15.15 -10.60
N ASN A 199 -5.90 -14.83 -9.47
CA ASN A 199 -5.80 -15.73 -8.33
C ASN A 199 -5.99 -14.97 -7.02
N PRO A 200 -7.12 -15.13 -6.31
CA PRO A 200 -7.28 -14.51 -5.03
C PRO A 200 -6.21 -15.02 -4.06
N VAL A 201 -5.22 -14.17 -3.74
CA VAL A 201 -4.31 -14.42 -2.63
C VAL A 201 -5.05 -13.95 -1.38
N PRO A 202 -5.43 -14.85 -0.46
CA PRO A 202 -5.95 -14.40 0.83
C PRO A 202 -4.86 -13.56 1.47
N GLU A 203 -5.15 -12.33 1.89
CA GLU A 203 -4.22 -11.60 2.74
C GLU A 203 -3.85 -12.53 3.90
N PRO A 204 -2.57 -12.65 4.27
CA PRO A 204 -2.23 -13.36 5.47
C PRO A 204 -2.95 -12.61 6.59
N THR A 205 -4.10 -13.15 7.01
CA THR A 205 -4.83 -12.69 8.19
C THR A 205 -3.77 -12.35 9.18
N THR A 206 -3.74 -11.10 9.64
CA THR A 206 -2.93 -10.68 10.77
C THR A 206 -3.19 -11.71 11.87
N ILE A 207 -2.37 -12.75 11.92
CA ILE A 207 -2.40 -13.74 12.97
C ILE A 207 -1.97 -12.89 14.12
N LEU A 208 -2.96 -12.49 14.91
CA LEU A 208 -2.77 -11.92 16.22
C LEU A 208 -1.59 -12.68 16.82
N LEU A 209 -0.50 -11.96 17.03
CA LEU A 209 0.70 -12.41 17.70
C LEU A 209 0.39 -12.58 19.20
N LEU A 210 -0.71 -13.28 19.50
CA LEU A 210 -1.10 -13.76 20.81
C LEU A 210 -0.51 -15.16 20.97
N GLY A 211 0.63 -15.24 21.65
CA GLY A 211 0.85 -16.41 22.50
C GLY A 211 2.02 -17.34 22.18
N SER A 212 3.16 -16.83 21.71
CA SER A 212 4.45 -17.51 21.97
C SER A 212 5.20 -16.93 23.17
N GLY A 213 4.49 -16.20 24.05
CA GLY A 213 4.90 -15.90 25.42
C GLY A 213 4.74 -17.10 26.39
N ILE A 214 4.97 -18.33 25.94
CA ILE A 214 5.02 -19.53 26.79
C ILE A 214 6.25 -20.36 26.42
N ALA A 215 7.44 -19.81 26.71
CA ALA A 215 8.67 -20.60 26.79
C ALA A 215 9.53 -20.25 28.03
N SER A 216 8.97 -19.55 29.01
CA SER A 216 9.71 -19.10 30.22
C SER A 216 9.42 -19.92 31.48
N LEU A 217 8.66 -21.03 31.41
CA LEU A 217 8.25 -21.80 32.59
C LEU A 217 8.81 -23.24 32.69
N LEU A 218 9.89 -23.55 31.96
CA LEU A 218 10.65 -24.81 32.15
C LEU A 218 11.97 -24.64 32.94
N GLY A 219 12.21 -23.45 33.49
CA GLY A 219 13.46 -23.12 34.19
C GLY A 219 13.41 -23.14 35.72
N LEU A 220 12.50 -23.87 36.38
CA LEU A 220 12.45 -23.89 37.87
C LEU A 220 11.94 -25.23 38.42
N ARG A 221 12.69 -26.31 38.23
CA ARG A 221 12.68 -27.46 39.14
C ARG A 221 13.98 -28.23 39.01
N LEU A 222 14.92 -27.96 39.91
CA LEU A 222 15.82 -28.94 40.54
C LEU A 222 16.72 -28.23 41.57
N ARG A 223 16.17 -28.02 42.77
CA ARG A 223 16.99 -27.95 43.98
C ARG A 223 16.16 -28.40 45.19
N ARG A 224 16.25 -29.69 45.52
CA ARG A 224 15.99 -30.20 46.87
C ARG A 224 16.89 -31.41 47.16
N ARG A 225 17.87 -31.14 48.02
CA ARG A 225 18.42 -31.96 49.11
C ARG A 225 18.61 -33.46 48.87
N GLN A 226 19.86 -33.90 48.87
CA GLN A 226 20.47 -34.61 50.00
C GLN A 226 21.85 -34.01 50.28
#